data_AF-X6NBZ5-F1
#
_entry.id   AF-X6NBZ5-F1
#
_cell.length_a   1.000
_cell.length_b   1.000
_cell.length_c   1.000
_cell.angle_alpha   90.00
_cell.angle_beta   90.00
_cell.angle_gamma   90.00
#
_symmetry.space_group_name_H-M   'P 1'
#
loop_
_entity.id
_entity.type
_entity.pdbx_description
1 polymer ?
#
loop_
_entity_poly.entity_id
_entity_poly.type
_entity_poly.pdbx_seq_one_letter_code
_entity_poly.pdbx_strand_id
1 'polypeptide(L)'
;MSKSLKNFITIRDALKMSSSRQIRLLFILQSWHGTMDYSDASLDEVKRKEHELLEFFLLIRALNRQFHDPHVIAATPFGILCLCFLLNMMMNDDDDENDGNLDASFNECILSRQAEVDKALRDNFDYPKAMKALMDLMSDCHSYLKNQKGRPHVLLLNKAADYVNDMLKIFGVTPRHDSHFLGNELFQKEQLLRPILDIITQYRYEVLNYFFFFLLACFIADLYRKHADTSMYEAVMKRFDEIIVETQSKKSTLIHPYDELHKQLQHVLITFHEQLTKLKKSGTLNEVVKATDKLRDETLPLLGVKLADTEEHLGGSIWKLYSHKPLSSDDNNNKDVQTEKNKVQNRIKQLNKDLNGWTKKITSPKDLFASESFKKEYLRFDEKGFPTHDASNKLLSKNQIKKLHKLWQTQEKLHKQYLDELTKNPTFFEDLKSELAKEKNKLKETDRH
;
A
#
# COMPACT_ATOMS: atom_id res chain seq x y z
N MET A 1 25.10 13.87 -6.19
CA MET A 1 24.97 14.48 -7.53
C MET A 1 26.21 15.32 -7.83
N SER A 2 26.75 15.27 -9.06
CA SER A 2 27.94 16.02 -9.46
C SER A 2 27.64 16.99 -10.59
N LYS A 3 28.05 18.26 -10.39
CA LYS A 3 27.91 19.30 -11.40
C LYS A 3 28.81 19.03 -12.62
N SER A 4 30.01 18.47 -12.42
CA SER A 4 30.96 18.19 -13.51
C SER A 4 30.51 17.04 -14.40
N LEU A 5 29.79 16.05 -13.84
CA LEU A 5 29.24 14.91 -14.56
C LEU A 5 27.85 15.18 -15.18
N LYS A 6 27.31 16.40 -15.00
CA LYS A 6 25.94 16.78 -15.39
C LYS A 6 24.85 15.80 -14.90
N ASN A 7 25.10 15.07 -13.81
CA ASN A 7 24.15 14.11 -13.22
C ASN A 7 23.41 14.73 -12.03
N PHE A 8 22.66 15.81 -12.31
CA PHE A 8 21.79 16.47 -11.33
C PHE A 8 20.33 16.33 -11.74
N ILE A 9 19.48 16.07 -10.76
CA ILE A 9 18.03 16.04 -10.94
C ILE A 9 17.50 17.40 -10.48
N THR A 10 16.76 18.10 -11.33
CA THR A 10 16.14 19.35 -10.92
C THR A 10 14.90 19.07 -10.08
N ILE A 11 14.50 20.01 -9.21
CA ILE A 11 13.24 19.90 -8.45
C ILE A 11 12.04 19.73 -9.41
N ARG A 12 12.07 20.38 -10.57
CA ARG A 12 11.02 20.23 -11.60
C ARG A 12 10.95 18.82 -12.15
N ASP A 13 12.08 18.13 -12.28
CA ASP A 13 12.11 16.74 -12.75
C ASP A 13 11.68 15.77 -11.65
N ALA A 14 12.10 16.00 -10.40
CA ALA A 14 11.65 15.20 -9.25
C ALA A 14 10.12 15.29 -9.06
N LEU A 15 9.54 16.48 -9.25
CA LEU A 15 8.09 16.72 -9.17
C LEU A 15 7.27 16.06 -10.29
N LYS A 16 7.90 15.59 -11.37
CA LYS A 16 7.20 14.78 -12.38
C LYS A 16 6.94 13.35 -11.89
N MET A 17 7.78 12.85 -10.99
CA MET A 17 7.73 11.47 -10.49
C MET A 17 7.07 11.36 -9.11
N SER A 18 7.18 12.41 -8.30
CA SER A 18 6.74 12.42 -6.90
C SER A 18 5.98 13.71 -6.57
N SER A 19 5.07 13.64 -5.61
CA SER A 19 4.31 14.82 -5.18
C SER A 19 5.20 15.78 -4.39
N SER A 20 4.83 17.07 -4.36
CA SER A 20 5.52 18.07 -3.53
C SER A 20 5.55 17.68 -2.04
N ARG A 21 4.49 16.99 -1.59
CA ARG A 21 4.37 16.46 -0.23
C ARG A 21 5.38 15.34 0.04
N GLN A 22 5.49 14.37 -0.88
CA GLN A 22 6.46 13.28 -0.79
C GLN A 22 7.89 13.81 -0.73
N ILE A 23 8.24 14.75 -1.61
CA ILE A 23 9.58 15.35 -1.59
C ILE A 23 9.86 16.03 -0.24
N ARG A 24 8.89 16.73 0.35
CA ARG A 24 9.08 17.34 1.69
C ARG A 24 9.26 16.30 2.78
N LEU A 25 8.44 15.25 2.78
CA LEU A 25 8.58 14.14 3.73
C LEU A 25 9.94 13.45 3.60
N LEU A 26 10.45 13.27 2.38
CA LEU A 26 11.79 12.72 2.14
C LEU A 26 12.86 13.52 2.88
N PHE A 27 12.81 14.85 2.83
CA PHE A 27 13.78 15.70 3.52
C PHE A 27 13.60 15.68 5.05
N ILE A 28 12.36 15.63 5.55
CA ILE A 28 12.05 15.62 6.99
C ILE A 28 12.53 14.33 7.66
N LEU A 29 12.46 13.20 6.95
CA LEU A 29 12.90 11.90 7.45
C LEU A 29 14.42 11.76 7.55
N GLN A 30 15.18 12.76 7.07
CA GLN A 30 16.63 12.72 6.99
C GLN A 30 17.24 13.77 7.90
N SER A 31 18.36 13.42 8.55
CA SER A 31 19.09 14.37 9.38
C SER A 31 19.68 15.48 8.50
N TRP A 32 19.54 16.73 8.92
CA TRP A 32 20.01 17.88 8.12
C TRP A 32 21.53 17.88 7.85
N HIS A 33 22.30 17.27 8.76
CA HIS A 33 23.76 17.14 8.69
C HIS A 33 24.22 15.83 8.01
N GLY A 34 23.29 14.92 7.73
CA GLY A 34 23.56 13.62 7.12
C GLY A 34 23.52 13.64 5.60
N THR A 35 24.17 12.66 4.97
CA THR A 35 24.00 12.43 3.53
C THR A 35 22.66 11.74 3.27
N MET A 36 21.88 12.26 2.32
CA MET A 36 20.62 11.66 1.89
C MET A 36 20.78 11.03 0.51
N ASP A 37 20.30 9.80 0.37
CA ASP A 37 20.22 9.10 -0.90
C ASP A 37 18.85 9.32 -1.56
N TYR A 38 18.85 9.95 -2.73
CA TYR A 38 17.66 10.04 -3.58
C TYR A 38 17.60 8.80 -4.49
N SER A 39 16.75 7.84 -4.11
CA SER A 39 16.55 6.57 -4.82
C SER A 39 15.09 6.14 -4.81
N ASP A 40 14.71 5.21 -5.69
CA ASP A 40 13.35 4.65 -5.70
C ASP A 40 12.96 4.03 -4.35
N ALA A 41 13.91 3.37 -3.67
CA ALA A 41 13.70 2.80 -2.34
C ALA A 41 13.34 3.86 -1.29
N SER A 42 14.05 4.99 -1.29
CA SER A 42 13.77 6.12 -0.37
C SER A 42 12.41 6.77 -0.66
N LEU A 43 12.02 6.85 -1.93
CA LEU A 43 10.72 7.38 -2.33
C LEU A 43 9.58 6.44 -1.93
N ASP A 44 9.79 5.12 -2.01
CA ASP A 44 8.78 4.15 -1.60
C ASP A 44 8.59 4.13 -0.09
N GLU A 45 9.64 4.37 0.71
CA GLU A 45 9.51 4.59 2.15
C GLU A 45 8.66 5.81 2.48
N VAL A 46 8.91 6.91 1.79
CA VAL A 46 8.12 8.14 1.94
C VAL A 46 6.66 7.92 1.58
N LYS A 47 6.37 7.23 0.47
CA LYS A 47 4.99 6.89 0.08
C LYS A 47 4.29 6.05 1.14
N ARG A 48 4.99 5.10 1.77
CA ARG A 48 4.44 4.32 2.89
C ARG A 48 4.10 5.21 4.07
N LYS A 49 4.99 6.12 4.45
CA LYS A 49 4.75 7.08 5.55
C LYS A 49 3.62 8.05 5.26
N GLU A 50 3.52 8.56 4.04
CA GLU A 50 2.40 9.38 3.59
C GLU A 50 1.07 8.60 3.64
N HIS A 51 1.08 7.34 3.22
CA HIS A 51 -0.10 6.47 3.30
C HIS A 51 -0.50 6.17 4.75
N GLU A 52 0.45 5.92 5.65
CA GLU A 52 0.20 5.75 7.09
C GLU A 52 -0.49 6.99 7.69
N LEU A 53 -0.01 8.20 7.36
CA LEU A 53 -0.66 9.46 7.76
C LEU A 53 -2.08 9.57 7.21
N LEU A 54 -2.24 9.27 5.93
CA LEU A 54 -3.54 9.34 5.26
C LEU A 54 -4.56 8.38 5.90
N GLU A 55 -4.17 7.12 6.14
CA GLU A 55 -5.03 6.11 6.76
C GLU A 55 -5.44 6.49 8.18
N PHE A 56 -4.52 7.05 8.96
CA PHE A 56 -4.79 7.56 10.30
C PHE A 56 -5.83 8.67 10.27
N PHE A 57 -5.62 9.71 9.45
CA PHE A 57 -6.59 10.81 9.38
C PHE A 57 -7.96 10.36 8.85
N LEU A 58 -8.01 9.46 7.86
CA LEU A 58 -9.28 8.91 7.38
C LEU A 58 -10.01 8.10 8.45
N LEU A 59 -9.28 7.36 9.28
CA LEU A 59 -9.84 6.63 10.41
C LEU A 59 -10.42 7.58 11.47
N ILE A 60 -9.68 8.60 11.89
CA ILE A 60 -10.16 9.59 12.87
C ILE A 60 -11.43 10.29 12.35
N ARG A 61 -11.48 10.61 11.06
CA ARG A 61 -12.69 11.17 10.44
C ARG A 61 -13.87 10.20 10.44
N ALA A 62 -13.63 8.93 10.15
CA ALA A 62 -14.68 7.91 10.22
C ALA A 62 -15.27 7.79 11.63
N LEU A 63 -14.42 7.76 12.66
CA LEU A 63 -14.85 7.73 14.06
C LEU A 63 -15.62 9.00 14.44
N ASN A 64 -15.16 10.18 14.00
CA ASN A 64 -15.91 11.41 14.20
C ASN A 64 -17.32 11.31 13.61
N ARG A 65 -17.49 10.77 12.39
CA ARG A 65 -18.83 10.63 11.80
C ARG A 65 -19.74 9.69 12.58
N GLN A 66 -19.21 8.59 13.08
CA GLN A 66 -19.99 7.61 13.85
C GLN A 66 -20.41 8.14 15.22
N PHE A 67 -19.53 8.86 15.90
CA PHE A 67 -19.71 9.21 17.31
C PHE A 67 -20.00 10.70 17.56
N HIS A 68 -19.96 11.58 16.56
CA HIS A 68 -20.27 13.01 16.74
C HIS A 68 -21.77 13.34 16.60
N ASP A 69 -22.58 12.49 15.95
CA ASP A 69 -24.01 12.72 15.73
C ASP A 69 -24.90 11.84 16.64
N PRO A 70 -25.50 12.41 17.71
CA PRO A 70 -26.36 11.67 18.65
C PRO A 70 -27.65 11.14 18.01
N HIS A 71 -28.15 11.81 16.98
CA HIS A 71 -29.46 11.54 16.37
C HIS A 71 -29.49 10.33 15.42
N VAL A 72 -28.35 9.97 14.82
CA VAL A 72 -28.27 8.79 13.92
C VAL A 72 -28.28 7.50 14.74
N ILE A 73 -27.72 7.54 15.95
CA ILE A 73 -27.62 6.40 16.84
C ILE A 73 -29.04 5.95 17.23
N ALA A 74 -29.89 6.82 17.76
CA ALA A 74 -31.22 6.46 18.27
C ALA A 74 -32.18 5.76 17.27
N ALA A 75 -32.00 5.94 15.95
CA ALA A 75 -32.87 5.38 14.92
C ALA A 75 -32.35 4.09 14.26
N THR A 76 -31.11 3.69 14.57
CA THR A 76 -30.51 2.45 14.06
C THR A 76 -30.76 1.29 15.04
N PRO A 77 -30.93 0.06 14.54
CA PRO A 77 -30.94 -1.14 15.41
C PRO A 77 -29.69 -1.19 16.31
N PHE A 78 -28.57 -0.66 15.82
CA PHE A 78 -27.32 -0.47 16.59
C PHE A 78 -27.47 0.50 17.75
N GLY A 79 -28.11 1.65 17.59
CA GLY A 79 -28.31 2.54 18.73
C GLY A 79 -29.36 2.06 19.70
N ILE A 80 -30.31 1.21 19.32
CA ILE A 80 -31.19 0.50 20.25
C ILE A 80 -30.40 -0.57 21.01
N LEU A 81 -29.52 -1.34 20.34
CA LEU A 81 -28.66 -2.33 20.98
C LEU A 81 -27.60 -1.66 21.88
N CYS A 82 -27.07 -0.52 21.46
CA CYS A 82 -26.14 0.32 22.22
C CYS A 82 -26.86 1.02 23.37
N LEU A 83 -28.12 1.47 23.22
CA LEU A 83 -28.93 1.96 24.34
C LEU A 83 -29.26 0.82 25.30
N CYS A 84 -29.54 -0.39 24.80
CA CYS A 84 -29.74 -1.58 25.62
C CYS A 84 -28.44 -1.99 26.33
N PHE A 85 -27.28 -1.86 25.69
CA PHE A 85 -25.97 -2.12 26.31
C PHE A 85 -25.61 -1.03 27.32
N LEU A 86 -25.86 0.24 27.03
CA LEU A 86 -25.73 1.37 27.95
C LEU A 86 -26.70 1.24 29.12
N LEU A 87 -27.94 0.81 28.89
CA LEU A 87 -28.91 0.51 29.95
C LEU A 87 -28.45 -0.69 30.76
N ASN A 88 -27.91 -1.74 30.14
CA ASN A 88 -27.37 -2.90 30.84
C ASN A 88 -26.08 -2.55 31.62
N MET A 89 -25.29 -1.58 31.16
CA MET A 89 -24.11 -1.06 31.84
C MET A 89 -24.49 -0.07 32.96
N MET A 90 -25.54 0.74 32.78
CA MET A 90 -26.12 1.62 33.81
C MET A 90 -26.91 0.88 34.88
N MET A 91 -27.25 -0.39 34.65
CA MET A 91 -28.01 -1.23 35.58
C MET A 91 -27.15 -2.30 36.26
N ASN A 92 -25.90 -2.48 35.82
CA ASN A 92 -24.89 -3.30 36.49
C ASN A 92 -23.89 -2.36 37.19
N ASP A 93 -24.32 -1.79 38.32
CA ASP A 93 -23.48 -1.08 39.28
C ASP A 93 -22.58 -2.07 40.06
N ASP A 94 -21.81 -2.89 39.35
CA ASP A 94 -20.68 -3.61 39.94
C ASP A 94 -19.40 -2.97 39.39
N ASP A 95 -18.95 -1.93 40.09
CA ASP A 95 -17.59 -1.37 40.15
C ASP A 95 -16.62 -1.78 39.03
N ASP A 96 -16.51 -0.95 37.97
CA ASP A 96 -15.33 -0.95 37.09
C ASP A 96 -14.67 0.44 37.13
N GLU A 97 -14.00 0.73 38.25
CA GLU A 97 -13.07 1.87 38.48
C GLU A 97 -11.88 1.93 37.48
N ASN A 98 -11.88 1.11 36.43
CA ASN A 98 -10.73 0.89 35.55
C ASN A 98 -10.83 1.58 34.18
N ASP A 99 -12.01 2.09 33.77
CA ASP A 99 -12.17 2.78 32.47
C ASP A 99 -11.52 4.18 32.47
N GLY A 100 -11.54 4.87 33.62
CA GLY A 100 -10.85 6.15 33.82
C GLY A 100 -9.32 6.08 33.72
N ASN A 101 -8.73 4.89 33.83
CA ASN A 101 -7.28 4.71 33.78
C ASN A 101 -6.75 4.69 32.34
N LEU A 102 -7.48 4.11 31.38
CA LEU A 102 -7.01 3.98 29.99
C LEU A 102 -7.01 5.34 29.27
N ASP A 103 -8.06 6.14 29.45
CA ASP A 103 -8.15 7.48 28.88
C ASP A 103 -7.14 8.45 29.48
N ALA A 104 -6.95 8.39 30.81
CA ALA A 104 -5.94 9.17 31.51
C ALA A 104 -4.54 8.80 31.04
N SER A 105 -4.23 7.51 30.98
CA SER A 105 -2.97 6.97 30.45
C SER A 105 -2.74 7.39 29.00
N PHE A 106 -3.76 7.33 28.14
CA PHE A 106 -3.65 7.78 26.76
C PHE A 106 -3.38 9.29 26.66
N ASN A 107 -4.07 10.11 27.47
CA ASN A 107 -3.79 11.54 27.51
C ASN A 107 -2.37 11.85 28.03
N GLU A 108 -1.86 11.11 29.01
CA GLU A 108 -0.46 11.19 29.45
C GLU A 108 0.51 10.81 28.32
N CYS A 109 0.22 9.75 27.55
CA CYS A 109 0.99 9.40 26.36
C CYS A 109 1.00 10.55 25.34
N ILE A 110 -0.15 11.17 25.04
CA ILE A 110 -0.21 12.34 24.14
C ILE A 110 0.73 13.45 24.62
N LEU A 111 0.66 13.82 25.89
CA LEU A 111 1.50 14.88 26.48
C LEU A 111 2.99 14.51 26.44
N SER A 112 3.31 13.25 26.72
CA SER A 112 4.67 12.73 26.65
C SER A 112 5.23 12.82 25.23
N ARG A 113 4.48 12.37 24.21
CA ARG A 113 4.87 12.48 22.80
C ARG A 113 5.03 13.95 22.35
N GLN A 114 4.16 14.85 22.81
CA GLN A 114 4.31 16.28 22.56
C GLN A 114 5.62 16.83 23.12
N ALA A 115 5.99 16.42 24.34
CA ALA A 115 7.26 16.81 24.96
C ALA A 115 8.47 16.20 24.24
N GLU A 116 8.37 14.96 23.74
CA GLU A 116 9.41 14.34 22.91
C GLU A 116 9.65 15.11 21.61
N VAL A 117 8.58 15.56 20.95
CA VAL A 117 8.66 16.41 19.75
C VAL A 117 9.31 17.75 20.06
N ASP A 118 8.88 18.45 21.11
CA ASP A 118 9.50 19.73 21.53
C ASP A 118 10.99 19.54 21.85
N LYS A 119 11.35 18.49 22.59
CA LYS A 119 12.75 18.16 22.90
C LYS A 119 13.57 17.89 21.64
N ALA A 120 13.03 17.14 20.68
CA ALA A 120 13.72 16.85 19.42
C ALA A 120 13.93 18.12 18.58
N LEU A 121 12.94 19.02 18.54
CA LEU A 121 13.06 20.26 17.78
C LEU A 121 14.03 21.25 18.42
N ARG A 122 14.11 21.29 19.75
CA ARG A 122 15.11 22.09 20.48
C ARG A 122 16.52 21.54 20.35
N ASP A 123 16.65 20.24 20.12
CA ASP A 123 17.93 19.59 19.83
C ASP A 123 18.30 19.77 18.37
N ASN A 124 18.70 20.98 18.01
CA ASN A 124 19.25 21.32 16.69
C ASN A 124 18.35 20.89 15.50
N PHE A 125 17.03 21.04 15.68
CA PHE A 125 16.02 20.69 14.69
C PHE A 125 16.13 19.24 14.20
N ASP A 126 16.15 18.27 15.12
CA ASP A 126 16.11 16.84 14.80
C ASP A 126 14.71 16.42 14.27
N TYR A 127 14.48 16.72 12.99
CA TYR A 127 13.25 16.36 12.29
C TYR A 127 12.97 14.86 12.22
N PRO A 128 13.97 13.97 11.97
CA PRO A 128 13.71 12.52 11.96
C PRO A 128 13.15 12.02 13.28
N LYS A 129 13.70 12.48 14.42
CA LYS A 129 13.23 12.09 15.74
C LYS A 129 11.86 12.69 16.07
N ALA A 130 11.63 13.95 15.71
CA ALA A 130 10.32 14.57 15.85
C ALA A 130 9.26 13.83 15.02
N MET A 131 9.57 13.48 13.77
CA MET A 131 8.68 12.72 12.89
C MET A 131 8.41 11.33 13.44
N LYS A 132 9.43 10.64 13.97
CA LYS A 132 9.25 9.36 14.64
C LYS A 132 8.26 9.46 15.81
N ALA A 133 8.41 10.46 16.69
CA ALA A 133 7.49 10.66 17.81
C ALA A 133 6.04 10.93 17.36
N LEU A 134 5.83 11.62 16.23
CA LEU A 134 4.50 11.80 15.63
C LEU A 134 3.91 10.48 15.11
N MET A 135 4.71 9.64 14.46
CA MET A 135 4.25 8.32 13.99
C MET A 135 4.00 7.36 15.16
N ASP A 136 4.79 7.45 16.22
CA ASP A 136 4.57 6.70 17.46
C ASP A 136 3.26 7.14 18.14
N LEU A 137 2.95 8.45 18.16
CA LEU A 137 1.66 8.96 18.64
C LEU A 137 0.47 8.38 17.86
N MET A 138 0.57 8.24 16.53
CA MET A 138 -0.47 7.59 15.73
C MET A 138 -0.62 6.11 16.07
N SER A 139 0.50 5.44 16.38
CA SER A 139 0.49 4.05 16.85
C SER A 139 -0.18 3.93 18.21
N ASP A 140 0.11 4.85 19.13
CA ASP A 140 -0.51 4.94 20.45
C ASP A 140 -2.04 5.13 20.31
N CYS A 141 -2.51 5.95 19.36
CA CYS A 141 -3.94 6.09 19.03
C CYS A 141 -4.57 4.76 18.57
N HIS A 142 -3.90 4.01 17.70
CA HIS A 142 -4.40 2.70 17.25
C HIS A 142 -4.43 1.68 18.40
N SER A 143 -3.42 1.69 19.27
CA SER A 143 -3.39 0.85 20.47
C SER A 143 -4.50 1.20 21.45
N TYR A 144 -4.79 2.49 21.65
CA TYR A 144 -5.92 2.97 22.44
C TYR A 144 -7.25 2.43 21.90
N LEU A 145 -7.49 2.56 20.58
CA LEU A 145 -8.71 2.06 19.94
C LEU A 145 -8.91 0.54 20.06
N LYS A 146 -7.80 -0.22 20.01
CA LYS A 146 -7.84 -1.68 20.15
C LYS A 146 -8.13 -2.14 21.58
N ASN A 147 -7.63 -1.40 22.57
CA ASN A 147 -7.75 -1.77 23.97
C ASN A 147 -9.04 -1.21 24.62
N GLN A 148 -9.69 -0.24 23.98
CA GLN A 148 -10.96 0.31 24.45
C GLN A 148 -12.05 -0.77 24.40
N LYS A 149 -12.71 -1.04 25.53
CA LYS A 149 -13.82 -2.00 25.61
C LYS A 149 -15.19 -1.35 25.34
N GLY A 150 -15.25 -0.03 25.39
CA GLY A 150 -16.45 0.78 25.19
C GLY A 150 -16.31 1.82 24.09
N ARG A 151 -17.15 2.87 24.15
CA ARG A 151 -17.12 3.97 23.19
C ARG A 151 -15.82 4.76 23.35
N PRO A 152 -14.99 4.92 22.31
CA PRO A 152 -13.77 5.71 22.41
C PRO A 152 -14.08 7.19 22.58
N HIS A 153 -13.29 7.88 23.41
CA HIS A 153 -13.39 9.32 23.59
C HIS A 153 -12.81 10.06 22.39
N VAL A 154 -13.68 10.39 21.45
CA VAL A 154 -13.33 11.08 20.19
C VAL A 154 -12.60 12.40 20.40
N LEU A 155 -12.85 13.10 21.52
CA LEU A 155 -12.14 14.35 21.83
C LEU A 155 -10.64 14.14 22.07
N LEU A 156 -10.24 13.03 22.71
CA LEU A 156 -8.82 12.71 22.92
C LEU A 156 -8.13 12.34 21.60
N LEU A 157 -8.83 11.58 20.77
CA LEU A 157 -8.37 11.23 19.42
C LEU A 157 -8.22 12.46 18.53
N ASN A 158 -9.16 13.41 18.59
CA ASN A 158 -9.06 14.69 17.87
C ASN A 158 -7.91 15.54 18.40
N LYS A 159 -7.70 15.61 19.72
CA LYS A 159 -6.55 16.31 20.31
C LYS A 159 -5.22 15.79 19.76
N ALA A 160 -5.06 14.47 19.66
CA ALA A 160 -3.87 13.85 19.08
C ALA A 160 -3.76 14.14 17.56
N ALA A 161 -4.85 13.97 16.81
CA ALA A 161 -4.87 14.19 15.37
C ALA A 161 -4.62 15.66 14.98
N ASP A 162 -5.20 16.60 15.70
CA ASP A 162 -5.00 18.05 15.50
C ASP A 162 -3.54 18.42 15.73
N TYR A 163 -2.91 17.89 16.79
CA TYR A 163 -1.48 18.10 17.03
C TYR A 163 -0.61 17.57 15.88
N VAL A 164 -0.87 16.35 15.40
CA VAL A 164 -0.16 15.79 14.23
C VAL A 164 -0.36 16.68 13.01
N ASN A 165 -1.60 17.11 12.73
CA ASN A 165 -1.92 17.98 11.61
C ASN A 165 -1.19 19.33 11.68
N ASP A 166 -1.16 19.96 12.85
CA ASP A 166 -0.49 21.24 13.05
C ASP A 166 1.04 21.12 12.92
N MET A 167 1.63 20.02 13.42
CA MET A 167 3.05 19.74 13.19
C MET A 167 3.37 19.52 11.71
N LEU A 168 2.50 18.82 10.96
CA LEU A 168 2.65 18.67 9.51
C LEU A 168 2.54 20.00 8.76
N LYS A 169 1.73 20.95 9.24
CA LYS A 169 1.70 22.32 8.71
C LYS A 169 2.99 23.08 9.02
N ILE A 170 3.52 22.97 10.24
CA ILE A 170 4.78 23.61 10.66
C ILE A 170 5.93 23.09 9.79
N PHE A 171 6.01 21.77 9.58
CA PHE A 171 6.99 21.15 8.68
C PHE A 171 6.72 21.43 7.19
N GLY A 172 5.56 22.02 6.88
CA GLY A 172 5.16 22.38 5.52
C GLY A 172 4.78 21.18 4.65
N VAL A 173 4.52 20.01 5.22
CA VAL A 173 3.97 18.86 4.47
C VAL A 173 2.57 19.20 3.93
N THR A 174 1.79 19.89 4.77
CA THR A 174 0.49 20.46 4.39
C THR A 174 0.68 21.91 3.90
N PRO A 175 0.08 22.31 2.75
CA PRO A 175 0.10 23.69 2.31
C PRO A 175 -0.53 24.64 3.34
N ARG A 176 -0.01 25.87 3.46
CA ARG A 176 -0.51 26.85 4.45
C ARG A 176 -1.97 27.28 4.25
N HIS A 177 -2.51 27.13 3.03
CA HIS A 177 -3.90 27.45 2.73
C HIS A 177 -4.87 26.32 3.10
N ASP A 178 -4.34 25.11 3.28
CA ASP A 178 -5.13 23.97 3.70
C ASP A 178 -5.22 23.93 5.22
N SER A 179 -6.45 23.78 5.73
CA SER A 179 -6.69 23.64 7.16
C SER A 179 -6.26 22.27 7.69
N HIS A 180 -6.14 21.27 6.79
CA HIS A 180 -5.93 19.89 7.16
C HIS A 180 -5.11 19.12 6.12
N PHE A 181 -4.35 18.10 6.54
CA PHE A 181 -3.52 17.24 5.68
C PHE A 181 -4.27 16.64 4.49
N LEU A 182 -5.53 16.27 4.69
CA LEU A 182 -6.40 15.71 3.64
C LEU A 182 -6.87 16.73 2.59
N GLY A 183 -6.65 18.03 2.82
CA GLY A 183 -7.04 19.12 1.92
C GLY A 183 -8.52 19.50 2.04
N ASN A 184 -8.83 20.78 1.85
CA ASN A 184 -10.20 21.31 2.03
C ASN A 184 -11.23 20.71 1.04
N GLU A 185 -10.77 20.34 -0.17
CA GLU A 185 -11.62 19.73 -1.20
C GLU A 185 -12.22 18.39 -0.74
N LEU A 186 -11.43 17.56 -0.04
CA LEU A 186 -11.92 16.27 0.41
C LEU A 186 -13.03 16.42 1.45
N PHE A 187 -12.94 17.43 2.33
CA PHE A 187 -13.98 17.71 3.32
C PHE A 187 -15.31 18.08 2.65
N GLN A 188 -15.26 18.92 1.61
CA GLN A 188 -16.46 19.29 0.85
C GLN A 188 -17.08 18.09 0.15
N LYS A 189 -16.24 17.25 -0.50
CA LYS A 189 -16.69 15.99 -1.12
C LYS A 189 -17.32 15.07 -0.09
N GLU A 190 -16.68 14.91 1.05
CA GLU A 190 -17.14 14.03 2.11
C GLU A 190 -18.50 14.46 2.63
N GLN A 191 -18.73 15.76 2.86
CA GLN A 191 -20.01 16.28 3.32
C GLN A 191 -21.15 16.01 2.32
N LEU A 192 -20.88 16.08 1.02
CA LEU A 192 -21.85 15.80 -0.03
C LEU A 192 -22.14 14.30 -0.18
N LEU A 193 -21.10 13.46 -0.09
CA LEU A 193 -21.22 12.01 -0.30
C LEU A 193 -21.66 11.25 0.95
N ARG A 194 -21.48 11.84 2.14
CA ARG A 194 -21.83 11.25 3.43
C ARG A 194 -23.19 10.55 3.46
N PRO A 195 -24.33 11.17 3.07
CA PRO A 195 -25.63 10.50 3.17
C PRO A 195 -25.66 9.19 2.39
N ILE A 196 -25.20 9.22 1.13
CA ILE A 196 -25.12 8.07 0.23
C ILE A 196 -24.25 6.95 0.84
N LEU A 197 -23.06 7.30 1.32
CA LEU A 197 -22.09 6.32 1.83
C LEU A 197 -22.50 5.74 3.18
N ASP A 198 -23.10 6.53 4.07
CA ASP A 198 -23.64 6.07 5.35
C ASP A 198 -24.75 5.02 5.11
N ILE A 199 -25.62 5.22 4.12
CA ILE A 199 -26.68 4.27 3.74
C ILE A 199 -26.09 2.92 3.26
N ILE A 200 -25.12 2.96 2.36
CA ILE A 200 -24.46 1.74 1.83
C ILE A 200 -23.84 0.95 2.99
N THR A 201 -23.18 1.67 3.89
CA THR A 201 -22.48 1.08 5.03
C THR A 201 -23.47 0.47 6.02
N GLN A 202 -24.56 1.17 6.33
CA GLN A 202 -25.63 0.67 7.19
C GLN A 202 -26.30 -0.58 6.62
N TYR A 203 -26.57 -0.61 5.32
CA TYR A 203 -27.16 -1.79 4.66
C TYR A 203 -26.27 -3.01 4.77
N ARG A 204 -24.99 -2.84 4.46
CA ARG A 204 -24.02 -3.94 4.56
C ARG A 204 -24.00 -4.48 5.99
N TYR A 205 -23.97 -3.60 6.99
CA TYR A 205 -24.03 -3.99 8.39
C TYR A 205 -25.31 -4.77 8.71
N GLU A 206 -26.48 -4.30 8.27
CA GLU A 206 -27.76 -4.98 8.50
C GLU A 206 -27.83 -6.36 7.81
N VAL A 207 -27.33 -6.48 6.58
CA VAL A 207 -27.28 -7.76 5.85
C VAL A 207 -26.32 -8.76 6.51
N LEU A 208 -25.16 -8.30 6.97
CA LEU A 208 -24.18 -9.16 7.64
C LEU A 208 -24.66 -9.60 9.03
N ASN A 209 -25.24 -8.68 9.81
CA ASN A 209 -25.84 -9.02 11.09
C ASN A 209 -27.02 -9.98 10.94
N TYR A 210 -27.84 -9.79 9.90
CA TYR A 210 -28.91 -10.73 9.57
C TYR A 210 -28.35 -12.13 9.30
N PHE A 211 -27.28 -12.25 8.51
CA PHE A 211 -26.63 -13.52 8.23
C PHE A 211 -26.06 -14.19 9.49
N PHE A 212 -25.42 -13.41 10.37
CA PHE A 212 -24.86 -13.91 11.62
C PHE A 212 -25.95 -14.37 12.59
N PHE A 213 -27.02 -13.58 12.75
CA PHE A 213 -28.18 -13.93 13.57
C PHE A 213 -28.93 -15.13 12.98
N PHE A 214 -29.03 -15.23 11.65
CA PHE A 214 -29.63 -16.36 10.95
C PHE A 214 -28.84 -17.66 11.17
N LEU A 215 -27.51 -17.62 11.10
CA LEU A 215 -26.65 -18.77 11.41
C LEU A 215 -26.77 -19.22 12.86
N LEU A 216 -26.82 -18.26 13.80
CA LEU A 216 -27.01 -18.54 15.22
C LEU A 216 -28.42 -19.08 15.51
N ALA A 217 -29.46 -18.53 14.88
CA ALA A 217 -30.84 -19.02 14.99
C ALA A 217 -31.02 -20.41 14.35
N CYS A 218 -30.35 -20.69 13.22
CA CYS A 218 -30.26 -22.03 12.64
C CYS A 218 -29.51 -23.02 13.53
N PHE A 219 -28.57 -22.56 14.36
CA PHE A 219 -27.91 -23.37 15.37
C PHE A 219 -28.82 -23.67 16.58
N ILE A 220 -29.82 -22.82 16.85
CA ILE A 220 -30.65 -22.89 18.07
C ILE A 220 -32.05 -23.52 17.85
N ALA A 221 -32.74 -23.40 16.71
CA ALA A 221 -34.00 -24.15 16.49
C ALA A 221 -34.55 -24.17 15.05
N ASP A 222 -35.07 -25.34 14.66
CA ASP A 222 -35.86 -25.64 13.44
C ASP A 222 -37.27 -24.98 13.39
N LEU A 223 -37.62 -24.09 14.34
CA LEU A 223 -39.00 -23.56 14.49
C LEU A 223 -39.22 -22.12 14.00
N TYR A 224 -38.18 -21.32 13.76
CA TYR A 224 -38.33 -19.90 13.35
C TYR A 224 -38.32 -19.64 11.83
N ARG A 225 -38.21 -20.70 11.03
CA ARG A 225 -37.75 -20.70 9.63
C ARG A 225 -38.75 -20.22 8.57
N LYS A 226 -39.91 -19.68 8.92
CA LYS A 226 -40.98 -19.37 7.93
C LYS A 226 -41.72 -18.05 8.08
N HIS A 227 -41.70 -17.39 9.25
CA HIS A 227 -42.49 -16.17 9.46
C HIS A 227 -41.66 -14.89 9.71
N ALA A 228 -40.39 -15.00 10.08
CA ALA A 228 -39.53 -13.83 10.32
C ALA A 228 -38.78 -13.33 9.07
N ASP A 229 -38.47 -14.22 8.12
CA ASP A 229 -37.60 -13.95 6.97
C ASP A 229 -38.15 -12.89 5.99
N THR A 230 -39.48 -12.76 5.87
CA THR A 230 -40.10 -11.88 4.87
C THR A 230 -40.33 -10.46 5.38
N SER A 231 -40.72 -10.26 6.65
CA SER A 231 -41.15 -8.93 7.14
C SER A 231 -39.99 -7.96 7.43
N MET A 232 -38.82 -8.48 7.86
CA MET A 232 -37.68 -7.65 8.23
C MET A 232 -36.87 -7.21 7.00
N TYR A 233 -36.64 -8.12 6.04
CA TYR A 233 -36.03 -7.77 4.74
C TYR A 233 -36.88 -6.74 3.98
N GLU A 234 -38.21 -6.86 4.05
CA GLU A 234 -39.14 -5.90 3.47
C GLU A 234 -39.08 -4.52 4.16
N ALA A 235 -38.84 -4.47 5.47
CA ALA A 235 -38.60 -3.21 6.18
C ALA A 235 -37.26 -2.54 5.82
N VAL A 236 -36.19 -3.32 5.64
CA VAL A 236 -34.87 -2.82 5.18
C VAL A 236 -34.97 -2.28 3.75
N MET A 237 -35.60 -3.04 2.85
CA MET A 237 -35.80 -2.62 1.46
C MET A 237 -36.72 -1.39 1.36
N LYS A 238 -37.75 -1.28 2.22
CA LYS A 238 -38.62 -0.11 2.28
C LYS A 238 -37.87 1.16 2.73
N ARG A 239 -36.98 1.06 3.73
CA ARG A 239 -36.08 2.17 4.12
C ARG A 239 -35.17 2.57 2.96
N PHE A 240 -34.67 1.59 2.20
CA PHE A 240 -33.89 1.85 0.99
C PHE A 240 -34.69 2.62 -0.07
N ASP A 241 -35.93 2.21 -0.33
CA ASP A 241 -36.81 2.85 -1.30
C ASP A 241 -37.15 4.29 -0.91
N GLU A 242 -37.48 4.54 0.37
CA GLU A 242 -37.77 5.87 0.91
C GLU A 242 -36.58 6.84 0.73
N ILE A 243 -35.36 6.33 0.88
CA ILE A 243 -34.13 7.10 0.81
C ILE A 243 -33.64 7.34 -0.62
N ILE A 244 -33.84 6.37 -1.54
CA ILE A 244 -33.61 6.58 -2.98
C ILE A 244 -34.50 7.73 -3.48
N VAL A 245 -35.75 7.79 -3.01
CA VAL A 245 -36.67 8.89 -3.33
C VAL A 245 -36.18 10.23 -2.73
N GLU A 246 -35.67 10.24 -1.50
CA GLU A 246 -35.12 11.45 -0.88
C GLU A 246 -33.85 11.96 -1.58
N THR A 247 -32.95 11.06 -1.98
CA THR A 247 -31.72 11.41 -2.72
C THR A 247 -32.00 11.84 -4.15
N GLN A 248 -33.04 11.31 -4.80
CA GLN A 248 -33.53 11.79 -6.10
C GLN A 248 -34.22 13.16 -6.01
N SER A 249 -34.85 13.49 -4.88
CA SER A 249 -35.49 14.80 -4.63
C SER A 249 -34.47 15.94 -4.44
N LYS A 250 -33.32 15.66 -3.81
CA LYS A 250 -32.22 16.64 -3.58
C LYS A 250 -31.40 17.00 -4.83
N LYS A 251 -31.78 16.49 -6.01
CA LYS A 251 -31.11 16.69 -7.31
C LYS A 251 -31.14 18.15 -7.81
N SER A 252 -31.87 19.06 -7.14
CA SER A 252 -32.22 20.38 -7.68
C SER A 252 -31.47 21.58 -7.09
N THR A 253 -30.59 21.45 -6.09
CA THR A 253 -30.13 22.65 -5.33
C THR A 253 -28.64 22.96 -5.24
N LEU A 254 -27.70 22.19 -5.80
CA LEU A 254 -26.27 22.55 -5.72
C LEU A 254 -25.49 22.21 -6.99
N ILE A 255 -25.19 23.23 -7.79
CA ILE A 255 -24.26 23.16 -8.93
C ILE A 255 -22.84 23.28 -8.37
N HIS A 256 -22.09 22.18 -8.29
CA HIS A 256 -20.66 22.18 -7.96
C HIS A 256 -19.92 21.14 -8.82
N PRO A 257 -18.60 21.29 -9.10
CA PRO A 257 -17.81 20.43 -10.00
C PRO A 257 -17.73 18.93 -9.60
N TYR A 258 -18.36 18.54 -8.50
CA TYR A 258 -18.41 17.15 -7.98
C TYR A 258 -19.63 16.36 -8.44
N ASP A 259 -20.31 16.88 -9.46
CA ASP A 259 -21.47 16.27 -10.09
C ASP A 259 -21.16 14.87 -10.66
N GLU A 260 -19.94 14.64 -11.17
CA GLU A 260 -19.60 13.36 -11.81
C GLU A 260 -19.42 12.19 -10.82
N LEU A 261 -18.64 12.36 -9.74
CA LEU A 261 -18.46 11.30 -8.73
C LEU A 261 -19.76 11.03 -7.98
N HIS A 262 -20.52 12.07 -7.65
CA HIS A 262 -21.83 11.93 -7.02
C HIS A 262 -22.81 11.19 -7.94
N LYS A 263 -22.86 11.53 -9.23
CA LYS A 263 -23.66 10.78 -10.24
C LYS A 263 -23.20 9.33 -10.38
N GLN A 264 -21.90 9.07 -10.39
CA GLN A 264 -21.35 7.71 -10.47
C GLN A 264 -21.75 6.89 -9.23
N LEU A 265 -21.63 7.45 -8.03
CA LEU A 265 -22.07 6.78 -6.79
C LEU A 265 -23.58 6.57 -6.76
N GLN A 266 -24.38 7.54 -7.22
CA GLN A 266 -25.83 7.37 -7.37
C GLN A 266 -26.17 6.26 -8.38
N HIS A 267 -25.48 6.20 -9.52
CA HIS A 267 -25.68 5.16 -10.51
C HIS A 267 -25.31 3.78 -9.95
N VAL A 268 -24.20 3.68 -9.20
CA VAL A 268 -23.79 2.45 -8.52
C VAL A 268 -24.86 2.01 -7.52
N LEU A 269 -25.40 2.94 -6.72
CA LEU A 269 -26.51 2.67 -5.80
C LEU A 269 -27.75 2.13 -6.52
N ILE A 270 -28.17 2.78 -7.60
CA ILE A 270 -29.35 2.36 -8.37
C ILE A 270 -29.11 0.98 -8.99
N THR A 271 -27.95 0.76 -9.60
CA THR A 271 -27.58 -0.54 -10.20
C THR A 271 -27.54 -1.64 -9.15
N PHE A 272 -26.99 -1.37 -7.98
CA PHE A 272 -26.94 -2.30 -6.86
C PHE A 272 -28.35 -2.62 -6.35
N HIS A 273 -29.20 -1.61 -6.18
CA HIS A 273 -30.59 -1.80 -5.81
C HIS A 273 -31.37 -2.64 -6.84
N GLU A 274 -31.17 -2.41 -8.14
CA GLU A 274 -31.77 -3.24 -9.20
C GLU A 274 -31.30 -4.70 -9.14
N GLN A 275 -30.02 -4.93 -8.86
CA GLN A 275 -29.46 -6.27 -8.66
C GLN A 275 -30.11 -6.95 -7.46
N LEU A 276 -30.25 -6.26 -6.33
CA LEU A 276 -30.93 -6.79 -5.14
C LEU A 276 -32.41 -7.09 -5.39
N THR A 277 -33.12 -6.22 -6.10
CA THR A 277 -34.54 -6.45 -6.45
C THR A 277 -34.73 -7.63 -7.40
N LYS A 278 -33.75 -7.90 -8.27
CA LYS A 278 -33.72 -9.14 -9.08
C LYS A 278 -33.44 -10.36 -8.20
N LEU A 279 -32.46 -10.27 -7.30
CA LEU A 279 -32.12 -11.36 -6.37
C LEU A 279 -33.25 -11.69 -5.39
N LYS A 280 -34.07 -10.72 -4.97
CA LYS A 280 -35.32 -10.95 -4.19
C LYS A 280 -36.28 -11.93 -4.89
N LYS A 281 -36.28 -11.95 -6.23
CA LYS A 281 -37.17 -12.79 -7.05
C LYS A 281 -36.59 -14.18 -7.36
N SER A 282 -35.27 -14.39 -7.21
CA SER A 282 -34.58 -15.60 -7.68
C SER A 282 -33.69 -16.31 -6.67
N GLY A 283 -33.23 -15.66 -5.59
CA GLY A 283 -31.95 -16.01 -4.96
C GLY A 283 -31.95 -16.18 -3.44
N THR A 284 -31.08 -17.10 -3.01
CA THR A 284 -30.73 -17.48 -1.63
C THR A 284 -29.86 -16.40 -0.95
N LEU A 285 -29.93 -16.26 0.38
CA LEU A 285 -29.20 -15.25 1.19
C LEU A 285 -27.70 -15.10 0.85
N ASN A 286 -27.02 -16.18 0.45
CA ASN A 286 -25.61 -16.18 0.06
C ASN A 286 -25.31 -15.33 -1.20
N GLU A 287 -26.25 -15.19 -2.12
CA GLU A 287 -26.05 -14.39 -3.35
C GLU A 287 -26.08 -12.89 -3.04
N VAL A 288 -26.89 -12.48 -2.06
CA VAL A 288 -26.97 -11.08 -1.58
C VAL A 288 -25.65 -10.67 -0.90
N VAL A 289 -25.06 -11.57 -0.10
CA VAL A 289 -23.74 -11.32 0.52
C VAL A 289 -22.66 -11.15 -0.56
N LYS A 290 -22.61 -12.04 -1.55
CA LYS A 290 -21.66 -11.93 -2.69
C LYS A 290 -21.81 -10.63 -3.48
N ALA A 291 -23.05 -10.18 -3.72
CA ALA A 291 -23.29 -8.90 -4.38
C ALA A 291 -22.77 -7.71 -3.55
N THR A 292 -22.91 -7.78 -2.22
CA THR A 292 -22.43 -6.76 -1.29
C THR A 292 -20.90 -6.76 -1.20
N ASP A 293 -20.24 -7.92 -1.25
CA ASP A 293 -18.78 -8.02 -1.29
C ASP A 293 -18.21 -7.49 -2.61
N LYS A 294 -18.87 -7.77 -3.74
CA LYS A 294 -18.51 -7.18 -5.04
C LYS A 294 -18.59 -5.65 -5.04
N LEU A 295 -19.61 -5.09 -4.40
CA LEU A 295 -19.75 -3.64 -4.25
C LEU A 295 -18.57 -3.06 -3.44
N ARG A 296 -18.19 -3.72 -2.35
CA ARG A 296 -17.11 -3.31 -1.44
C ARG A 296 -15.72 -3.40 -2.07
N ASP A 297 -15.38 -4.51 -2.70
CA ASP A 297 -14.00 -4.83 -3.07
C ASP A 297 -13.68 -4.42 -4.51
N GLU A 298 -14.67 -4.36 -5.40
CA GLU A 298 -14.45 -4.01 -6.81
C GLU A 298 -15.00 -2.62 -7.16
N THR A 299 -16.25 -2.32 -6.79
CA THR A 299 -16.94 -1.15 -7.37
C THR A 299 -16.60 0.15 -6.65
N LEU A 300 -16.68 0.18 -5.32
CA LEU A 300 -16.41 1.38 -4.52
C LEU A 300 -14.93 1.80 -4.54
N PRO A 301 -13.93 0.89 -4.53
CA PRO A 301 -12.51 1.28 -4.57
C PRO A 301 -12.12 1.99 -5.87
N LEU A 302 -12.75 1.63 -7.00
CA LEU A 302 -12.58 2.34 -8.28
C LEU A 302 -13.03 3.81 -8.19
N LEU A 303 -14.02 4.09 -7.34
CA LEU A 303 -14.52 5.43 -7.05
C LEU A 303 -13.76 6.13 -5.91
N GLY A 304 -12.70 5.50 -5.38
CA GLY A 304 -11.92 6.03 -4.26
C GLY A 304 -12.63 5.93 -2.92
N VAL A 305 -13.58 5.00 -2.76
CA VAL A 305 -14.27 4.72 -1.50
C VAL A 305 -13.90 3.32 -1.04
N LYS A 306 -13.43 3.20 0.21
CA LYS A 306 -13.13 1.90 0.82
C LYS A 306 -14.06 1.67 2.00
N LEU A 307 -14.75 0.53 2.02
CA LEU A 307 -15.45 0.08 3.22
C LEU A 307 -14.53 -0.84 4.03
N ALA A 308 -14.39 -0.54 5.32
CA ALA A 308 -13.64 -1.34 6.27
C ALA A 308 -14.59 -1.77 7.40
N ASP A 309 -14.64 -3.07 7.66
CA ASP A 309 -15.30 -3.61 8.83
C ASP A 309 -14.33 -3.45 10.01
N THR A 310 -14.76 -2.76 11.05
CA THR A 310 -14.07 -2.55 12.33
C THR A 310 -14.59 -3.50 13.39
N GLU A 311 -13.85 -3.60 14.50
CA GLU A 311 -14.25 -4.38 15.67
C GLU A 311 -15.63 -3.90 16.20
N GLU A 312 -16.40 -4.80 16.82
CA GLU A 312 -17.81 -4.57 17.15
C GLU A 312 -18.04 -3.34 18.05
N HIS A 313 -17.10 -3.03 18.94
CA HIS A 313 -17.16 -1.86 19.83
C HIS A 313 -16.96 -0.50 19.10
N LEU A 314 -16.47 -0.53 17.86
CA LEU A 314 -16.27 0.64 17.00
C LEU A 314 -17.42 0.87 16.00
N GLY A 315 -18.53 0.14 16.12
CA GLY A 315 -19.75 0.40 15.33
C GLY A 315 -19.82 -0.33 13.99
N GLY A 316 -19.20 -1.51 13.87
CA GLY A 316 -19.38 -2.40 12.73
C GLY A 316 -18.59 -1.96 11.50
N SER A 317 -19.24 -1.30 10.53
CA SER A 317 -18.60 -0.91 9.26
C SER A 317 -18.36 0.60 9.18
N ILE A 318 -17.17 0.99 8.72
CA ILE A 318 -16.79 2.37 8.40
C ILE A 318 -16.45 2.52 6.91
N TRP A 319 -16.59 3.72 6.38
CA TRP A 319 -16.10 4.06 5.05
C TRP A 319 -14.97 5.10 5.10
N LYS A 320 -14.05 5.03 4.15
CA LYS A 320 -12.93 5.94 3.96
C LYS A 320 -12.96 6.48 2.54
N LEU A 321 -12.91 7.80 2.38
CA LEU A 321 -12.92 8.47 1.08
C LEU A 321 -11.53 9.01 0.76
N TYR A 322 -11.00 8.63 -0.40
CA TYR A 322 -9.66 9.02 -0.85
C TYR A 322 -9.76 10.12 -1.91
N SER A 323 -8.88 11.12 -1.84
CA SER A 323 -8.77 12.16 -2.87
C SER A 323 -8.13 11.56 -4.13
N HIS A 324 -8.95 11.29 -5.15
CA HIS A 324 -8.62 10.87 -6.53
C HIS A 324 -7.11 10.85 -6.91
N LYS A 325 -6.47 9.69 -6.72
CA LYS A 325 -6.28 8.70 -7.81
C LYS A 325 -7.08 7.47 -7.39
N PRO A 326 -7.58 6.65 -8.33
CA PRO A 326 -8.23 5.40 -7.94
C PRO A 326 -7.34 4.69 -6.92
N LEU A 327 -7.93 4.16 -5.85
CA LEU A 327 -7.34 2.96 -5.25
C LEU A 327 -7.42 1.94 -6.36
N SER A 328 -6.43 1.96 -7.24
CA SER A 328 -6.23 0.88 -8.17
C SER A 328 -5.98 -0.31 -7.27
N SER A 329 -6.98 -1.17 -7.18
CA SER A 329 -6.91 -2.56 -6.75
C SER A 329 -5.77 -3.34 -7.43
N ASP A 330 -5.09 -2.71 -8.39
CA ASP A 330 -3.75 -3.02 -8.87
C ASP A 330 -2.66 -3.01 -7.78
N ASP A 331 -2.79 -2.33 -6.64
CA ASP A 331 -1.62 -2.12 -5.76
C ASP A 331 -1.20 -3.35 -4.94
N ASN A 332 -2.02 -4.40 -4.88
CA ASN A 332 -1.63 -5.72 -4.35
C ASN A 332 -1.28 -6.69 -5.49
N ASN A 333 -2.12 -6.76 -6.55
CA ASN A 333 -1.87 -7.65 -7.68
C ASN A 333 -0.67 -7.20 -8.55
N ASN A 334 -0.47 -5.90 -8.81
CA ASN A 334 0.76 -5.40 -9.45
C ASN A 334 1.96 -5.43 -8.51
N LYS A 335 1.83 -5.38 -7.17
CA LYS A 335 2.99 -5.62 -6.30
C LYS A 335 3.44 -7.06 -6.40
N ASP A 336 2.52 -8.02 -6.38
CA ASP A 336 2.86 -9.43 -6.53
C ASP A 336 3.39 -9.74 -7.95
N VAL A 337 2.75 -9.21 -8.98
CA VAL A 337 3.21 -9.35 -10.38
C VAL A 337 4.55 -8.62 -10.61
N GLN A 338 4.75 -7.42 -10.07
CA GLN A 338 5.99 -6.65 -10.24
C GLN A 338 7.13 -7.23 -9.39
N THR A 339 6.85 -7.75 -8.19
CA THR A 339 7.87 -8.43 -7.37
C THR A 339 8.30 -9.74 -8.02
N GLU A 340 7.38 -10.53 -8.57
CA GLU A 340 7.70 -11.72 -9.36
C GLU A 340 8.46 -11.38 -10.65
N LYS A 341 8.05 -10.35 -11.40
CA LYS A 341 8.80 -9.84 -12.57
C LYS A 341 10.22 -9.42 -12.19
N ASN A 342 10.39 -8.68 -11.10
CA ASN A 342 11.70 -8.24 -10.61
C ASN A 342 12.59 -9.42 -10.19
N LYS A 343 12.02 -10.45 -9.53
CA LYS A 343 12.74 -11.69 -9.16
C LYS A 343 13.23 -12.45 -10.40
N VAL A 344 12.35 -12.68 -11.38
CA VAL A 344 12.69 -13.37 -12.64
C VAL A 344 13.75 -12.59 -13.41
N GLN A 345 13.64 -11.27 -13.49
CA GLN A 345 14.61 -10.44 -14.21
C GLN A 345 15.99 -10.39 -13.55
N ASN A 346 16.05 -10.41 -12.21
CA ASN A 346 17.32 -10.54 -11.48
C ASN A 346 17.95 -11.93 -11.68
N ARG A 347 17.14 -12.99 -11.70
CA ARG A 347 17.62 -14.36 -11.97
C ARG A 347 18.16 -14.49 -13.40
N ILE A 348 17.51 -13.88 -14.40
CA ILE A 348 18.02 -13.80 -15.78
C ILE A 348 19.35 -13.05 -15.84
N LYS A 349 19.51 -11.93 -15.12
CA LYS A 349 20.79 -11.19 -15.08
C LYS A 349 21.92 -12.03 -14.47
N GLN A 350 21.63 -12.76 -13.39
CA GLN A 350 22.58 -13.66 -12.76
C GLN A 350 22.97 -14.83 -13.68
N LEU A 351 21.99 -15.53 -14.26
CA LEU A 351 22.24 -16.62 -15.21
C LEU A 351 23.02 -16.16 -16.46
N ASN A 352 22.76 -14.95 -16.98
CA ASN A 352 23.57 -14.38 -18.08
C ASN A 352 25.00 -14.07 -17.63
N LYS A 353 25.20 -13.56 -16.40
CA LYS A 353 26.53 -13.29 -15.84
C LYS A 353 27.32 -14.59 -15.67
N ASP A 354 26.67 -15.64 -15.18
CA ASP A 354 27.26 -16.94 -14.99
C ASP A 354 27.57 -17.60 -16.34
N LEU A 355 26.64 -17.58 -17.30
CA LEU A 355 26.86 -18.07 -18.66
C LEU A 355 28.03 -17.35 -19.36
N ASN A 356 28.08 -16.02 -19.27
CA ASN A 356 29.20 -15.23 -19.81
C ASN A 356 30.52 -15.51 -19.08
N GLY A 357 30.45 -15.73 -17.76
CA GLY A 357 31.60 -16.12 -16.95
C GLY A 357 32.16 -17.47 -17.38
N TRP A 358 31.31 -18.47 -17.57
CA TRP A 358 31.70 -19.80 -18.03
C TRP A 358 32.14 -19.81 -19.50
N THR A 359 31.49 -19.05 -20.38
CA THR A 359 31.86 -18.94 -21.81
C THR A 359 33.29 -18.43 -21.99
N LYS A 360 33.73 -17.51 -21.13
CA LYS A 360 35.13 -17.04 -21.09
C LYS A 360 36.13 -18.11 -20.66
N LYS A 361 35.70 -19.09 -19.87
CA LYS A 361 36.53 -20.19 -19.37
C LYS A 361 36.64 -21.37 -20.36
N ILE A 362 35.75 -21.44 -21.36
CA ILE A 362 35.77 -22.48 -22.41
C ILE A 362 37.00 -22.36 -23.31
N THR A 363 37.48 -21.14 -23.56
CA THR A 363 38.60 -20.94 -24.47
C THR A 363 39.86 -21.61 -23.94
N SER A 364 40.34 -22.62 -24.68
CA SER A 364 41.59 -23.31 -24.41
C SER A 364 42.75 -22.30 -24.38
N PRO A 365 43.74 -22.46 -23.48
CA PRO A 365 44.93 -21.61 -23.45
C PRO A 365 45.70 -21.56 -24.78
N LYS A 366 45.58 -22.61 -25.61
CA LYS A 366 46.19 -22.66 -26.96
C LYS A 366 45.45 -21.81 -27.98
N ASP A 367 44.14 -21.65 -27.83
CA ASP A 367 43.27 -20.94 -28.78
C ASP A 367 43.04 -19.47 -28.39
N LEU A 368 43.48 -19.07 -27.18
CA LEU A 368 43.33 -17.72 -26.64
C LEU A 368 43.88 -16.65 -27.60
N PHE A 369 45.10 -16.85 -28.11
CA PHE A 369 45.77 -15.92 -29.03
C PHE A 369 45.39 -16.14 -30.50
N ALA A 370 44.64 -17.20 -30.81
CA ALA A 370 44.13 -17.49 -32.15
C ALA A 370 42.79 -16.78 -32.46
N SER A 371 42.18 -16.14 -31.45
CA SER A 371 40.93 -15.41 -31.60
C SER A 371 41.09 -14.15 -32.48
N GLU A 372 40.01 -13.79 -33.17
CA GLU A 372 39.98 -12.77 -34.22
C GLU A 372 40.35 -11.35 -33.72
N SER A 373 40.25 -11.12 -32.41
CA SER A 373 40.67 -9.87 -31.76
C SER A 373 42.19 -9.75 -31.65
N PHE A 374 42.89 -10.82 -31.27
CA PHE A 374 44.36 -10.80 -31.12
C PHE A 374 45.09 -10.93 -32.47
N LYS A 375 44.47 -11.54 -33.47
CA LYS A 375 45.00 -11.58 -34.85
C LYS A 375 45.10 -10.19 -35.52
N LYS A 376 44.35 -9.19 -35.04
CA LYS A 376 44.45 -7.80 -35.52
C LYS A 376 45.61 -7.04 -34.88
N GLU A 377 46.07 -7.48 -33.71
CA GLU A 377 47.10 -6.78 -32.91
C GLU A 377 48.50 -7.40 -33.08
N TYR A 378 48.58 -8.67 -33.49
CA TYR A 378 49.83 -9.43 -33.59
C TYR A 378 49.94 -10.23 -34.90
N LEU A 379 51.10 -10.12 -35.56
CA LEU A 379 51.29 -10.57 -36.95
C LEU A 379 52.06 -11.90 -37.07
N ARG A 380 52.87 -12.24 -36.06
CA ARG A 380 53.66 -13.49 -36.02
C ARG A 380 53.51 -14.18 -34.67
N PHE A 381 53.37 -15.49 -34.69
CA PHE A 381 53.21 -16.34 -33.52
C PHE A 381 54.31 -17.43 -33.52
N ASP A 382 54.74 -17.85 -32.33
CA ASP A 382 55.70 -18.95 -32.12
C ASP A 382 55.02 -20.34 -32.26
N GLU A 383 55.79 -21.43 -32.28
CA GLU A 383 55.31 -22.82 -32.40
C GLU A 383 54.30 -23.23 -31.31
N LYS A 384 54.28 -22.50 -30.18
CA LYS A 384 53.35 -22.68 -29.06
C LYS A 384 52.14 -21.73 -29.07
N GLY A 385 51.98 -20.92 -30.12
CA GLY A 385 50.86 -19.99 -30.30
C GLY A 385 51.02 -18.62 -29.61
N PHE A 386 52.23 -18.25 -29.18
CA PHE A 386 52.50 -16.98 -28.51
C PHE A 386 52.83 -15.85 -29.49
N PRO A 387 52.26 -14.64 -29.34
CA PRO A 387 52.64 -13.48 -30.16
C PRO A 387 54.12 -13.12 -30.03
N THR A 388 54.83 -12.98 -31.14
CA THR A 388 56.27 -12.59 -31.18
C THR A 388 56.49 -11.19 -31.76
N HIS A 389 55.63 -10.75 -32.69
CA HIS A 389 55.72 -9.45 -33.36
C HIS A 389 54.37 -8.71 -33.28
N ASP A 390 54.43 -7.39 -33.13
CA ASP A 390 53.25 -6.51 -33.18
C ASP A 390 52.72 -6.31 -34.63
N ALA A 391 51.59 -5.62 -34.76
CA ALA A 391 50.98 -5.29 -36.06
C ALA A 391 51.89 -4.47 -37.01
N SER A 392 52.98 -3.87 -36.50
CA SER A 392 53.99 -3.13 -37.29
C SER A 392 55.25 -3.95 -37.58
N ASN A 393 55.20 -5.27 -37.33
CA ASN A 393 56.28 -6.23 -37.52
C ASN A 393 57.53 -5.95 -36.63
N LYS A 394 57.33 -5.30 -35.48
CA LYS A 394 58.39 -5.01 -34.50
C LYS A 394 58.40 -6.07 -33.40
N LEU A 395 59.59 -6.44 -32.94
CA LEU A 395 59.78 -7.40 -31.84
C LEU A 395 59.18 -6.87 -30.54
N LEU A 396 58.33 -7.67 -29.90
CA LEU A 396 57.70 -7.32 -28.64
C LEU A 396 58.73 -7.15 -27.52
N SER A 397 58.56 -6.12 -26.68
CA SER A 397 59.47 -5.88 -25.56
C SER A 397 59.35 -6.99 -24.49
N LYS A 398 60.44 -7.23 -23.74
CA LYS A 398 60.47 -8.20 -22.63
C LYS A 398 59.33 -8.00 -21.61
N ASN A 399 58.82 -6.78 -21.44
CA ASN A 399 57.69 -6.50 -20.55
C ASN A 399 56.33 -6.86 -21.15
N GLN A 400 56.14 -6.71 -22.46
CA GLN A 400 54.91 -7.12 -23.15
C GLN A 400 54.77 -8.64 -23.21
N ILE A 401 55.88 -9.35 -23.46
CA ILE A 401 55.91 -10.82 -23.44
C ILE A 401 55.55 -11.35 -22.06
N LYS A 402 56.08 -10.76 -20.97
CA LYS A 402 55.71 -11.12 -19.59
C LYS A 402 54.22 -10.90 -19.30
N LYS A 403 53.60 -9.84 -19.82
CA LYS A 403 52.15 -9.59 -19.67
C LYS A 403 51.31 -10.64 -20.40
N LEU A 404 51.68 -10.99 -21.63
CA LEU A 404 51.02 -12.04 -22.42
C LEU A 404 51.14 -13.41 -21.75
N HIS A 405 52.31 -13.72 -21.18
CA HIS A 405 52.52 -14.95 -20.41
C HIS A 405 51.67 -15.02 -19.14
N LYS A 406 51.48 -13.89 -18.44
CA LYS A 406 50.60 -13.81 -17.26
C LYS A 406 49.12 -13.99 -17.64
N LEU A 407 48.69 -13.46 -18.79
CA LEU A 407 47.35 -13.67 -19.33
C LEU A 407 47.12 -15.15 -19.67
N TRP A 408 48.09 -15.79 -20.30
CA TRP A 408 48.04 -17.22 -20.62
C TRP A 408 47.93 -18.10 -19.37
N GLN A 409 48.76 -17.85 -18.34
CA GLN A 409 48.68 -18.56 -17.05
C GLN A 409 47.35 -18.33 -16.31
N THR A 410 46.75 -17.16 -16.47
CA THR A 410 45.45 -16.86 -15.88
C THR A 410 44.35 -17.64 -16.59
N GLN A 411 44.40 -17.71 -17.93
CA GLN A 411 43.45 -18.50 -18.72
C GLN A 411 43.60 -20.00 -18.47
N GLU A 412 44.82 -20.50 -18.28
CA GLU A 412 45.08 -21.91 -17.94
C GLU A 412 44.39 -22.33 -16.64
N LYS A 413 44.47 -21.49 -15.61
CA LYS A 413 43.74 -21.72 -14.34
C LYS A 413 42.23 -21.68 -14.53
N LEU A 414 41.73 -20.74 -15.34
CA LEU A 414 40.30 -20.59 -15.63
C LEU A 414 39.73 -21.77 -16.42
N HIS A 415 40.47 -22.25 -17.42
CA HIS A 415 40.09 -23.42 -18.22
C HIS A 415 40.17 -24.71 -17.41
N LYS A 416 41.14 -24.84 -16.50
CA LYS A 416 41.21 -25.96 -15.57
C LYS A 416 39.98 -26.03 -14.66
N GLN A 417 39.53 -24.89 -14.12
CA GLN A 417 38.28 -24.82 -13.36
C GLN A 417 37.06 -25.25 -14.17
N TYR A 418 37.03 -24.96 -15.48
CA TYR A 418 35.96 -25.42 -16.36
C TYR A 418 35.99 -26.94 -16.57
N LEU A 419 37.18 -27.52 -16.79
CA LEU A 419 37.33 -28.97 -16.91
C LEU A 419 36.96 -29.70 -15.60
N ASP A 420 37.38 -29.19 -14.45
CA ASP A 420 37.03 -29.76 -13.15
C ASP A 420 35.50 -29.76 -12.94
N GLU A 421 34.80 -28.71 -13.36
CA GLU A 421 33.33 -28.65 -13.26
C GLU A 421 32.64 -29.57 -14.27
N LEU A 422 33.20 -29.71 -15.48
CA LEU A 422 32.71 -30.64 -16.51
C LEU A 422 32.81 -32.10 -16.05
N THR A 423 33.87 -32.45 -15.29
CA THR A 423 34.02 -33.80 -14.71
C THR A 423 33.00 -34.10 -13.61
N LYS A 424 32.52 -33.06 -12.91
CA LYS A 424 31.50 -33.20 -11.86
C LYS A 424 30.09 -33.25 -12.43
N ASN A 425 29.80 -32.40 -13.42
CA ASN A 425 28.50 -32.31 -14.08
C ASN A 425 28.68 -32.11 -15.60
N PRO A 426 28.56 -33.17 -16.42
CA PRO A 426 28.77 -33.09 -17.86
C PRO A 426 27.77 -32.18 -18.58
N THR A 427 26.56 -32.05 -18.05
CA THR A 427 25.45 -31.30 -18.65
C THR A 427 25.31 -29.88 -18.12
N PHE A 428 26.17 -29.43 -17.18
CA PHE A 428 25.95 -28.17 -16.45
C PHE A 428 25.77 -26.95 -17.36
N PHE A 429 26.47 -26.93 -18.51
CA PHE A 429 26.40 -25.83 -19.47
C PHE A 429 25.11 -25.85 -20.29
N GLU A 430 24.57 -27.03 -20.59
CA GLU A 430 23.26 -27.19 -21.23
C GLU A 430 22.13 -26.91 -20.25
N ASP A 431 22.30 -27.32 -18.98
CA ASP A 431 21.37 -27.05 -17.89
C ASP A 431 21.24 -25.54 -17.62
N LEU A 432 22.35 -24.80 -17.59
CA LEU A 432 22.35 -23.33 -17.46
C LEU A 432 21.64 -22.64 -18.64
N LYS A 433 21.86 -23.12 -19.88
CA LYS A 433 21.16 -22.58 -21.06
C LYS A 433 19.67 -22.88 -21.03
N SER A 434 19.30 -24.09 -20.61
CA SER A 434 17.91 -24.55 -20.45
C SER A 434 17.19 -23.74 -19.38
N GLU A 435 17.82 -23.53 -18.22
CA GLU A 435 17.26 -22.73 -17.13
C GLU A 435 17.06 -21.25 -17.54
N LEU A 436 18.03 -20.68 -18.26
CA LEU A 436 17.91 -19.33 -18.82
C LEU A 436 16.78 -19.23 -19.85
N ALA A 437 16.56 -20.25 -20.68
CA ALA A 437 15.45 -20.28 -21.63
C ALA A 437 14.10 -20.38 -20.91
N LYS A 438 14.00 -21.20 -19.85
CA LYS A 438 12.81 -21.32 -19.01
C LYS A 438 12.44 -19.99 -18.35
N GLU A 439 13.41 -19.31 -17.73
CA GLU A 439 13.18 -18.02 -17.07
C GLU A 439 12.82 -16.91 -18.07
N LYS A 440 13.42 -16.90 -19.28
CA LYS A 440 13.01 -15.98 -20.36
C LYS A 440 11.59 -16.25 -20.87
N ASN A 441 11.14 -17.50 -20.90
CA ASN A 441 9.77 -17.84 -21.29
C ASN A 441 8.77 -17.42 -20.22
N LYS A 442 9.08 -17.64 -18.93
CA LYS A 442 8.27 -17.12 -17.82
C LYS A 442 8.09 -15.61 -17.90
N LEU A 443 9.16 -14.86 -18.20
CA LEU A 443 9.09 -13.41 -18.37
C LEU A 443 8.15 -13.01 -19.52
N LYS A 444 8.21 -13.72 -20.66
CA LYS A 444 7.30 -13.48 -21.80
C LYS A 444 5.84 -13.81 -21.51
N GLU A 445 5.58 -14.84 -20.72
CA GLU A 445 4.23 -15.22 -20.29
C GLU A 445 3.65 -14.17 -19.35
N THR A 446 4.47 -13.65 -18.41
CA THR A 446 4.06 -12.55 -17.51
C THR A 446 3.88 -11.20 -18.21
N ASP A 447 4.38 -11.01 -19.44
CA ASP A 447 4.18 -9.80 -20.24
C ASP A 447 2.97 -9.89 -21.19
N ARG A 448 2.35 -11.08 -21.33
CA ARG A 448 1.15 -11.31 -22.15
C ARG A 448 -0.16 -11.27 -21.35
N HIS A 449 -0.07 -11.46 -20.03
CA HIS A 449 -1.14 -11.23 -19.07
C HIS A 449 -1.03 -9.80 -18.52
#